data_AF-A0A842NJM2-F1
#
_entry.id   AF-A0A842NJM2-F1
#
_cell.length_a   1.000
_cell.length_b   1.000
_cell.length_c   1.000
_cell.angle_alpha   90.00
_cell.angle_beta   90.00
_cell.angle_gamma   90.00
#
_symmetry.space_group_name_H-M   'P 1'
#
loop_
_entity.id
_entity.type
_entity.pdbx_description
1 polymer ?
#
loop_
_entity_poly.entity_id
_entity_poly.type
_entity_poly.pdbx_seq_one_letter_code
_entity_poly.pdbx_strand_id
1 'polypeptide(L)'
;MTIKPYDTWEKTSIELEEKKHMVTNERLGNEAIPFGSINYQWVKLLSQMQDDDELFSFRSDDRSWARLAGTEGIALVRNGVIVDEIITLMN
;
A
#
# COMPACT_ATOMS: atom_id res chain seq x y z
N MET A 1 -15.77 4.32 -21.89
CA MET A 1 -14.79 3.40 -21.27
C MET A 1 -14.34 4.07 -19.98
N THR A 2 -14.73 3.53 -18.83
CA THR A 2 -14.36 4.09 -17.52
C THR A 2 -12.97 3.57 -17.19
N ILE A 3 -11.98 4.46 -17.11
CA ILE A 3 -10.63 4.12 -16.62
C ILE A 3 -10.77 3.86 -15.12
N LYS A 4 -10.36 2.67 -14.68
CA LYS A 4 -10.35 2.33 -13.26
C LYS A 4 -9.05 2.86 -12.63
N PRO A 5 -9.05 3.25 -11.35
CA PRO A 5 -7.90 3.93 -10.74
C PRO A 5 -6.61 3.11 -10.84
N TYR A 6 -6.70 1.79 -10.64
CA TYR A 6 -5.56 0.88 -10.74
C TYR A 6 -4.98 0.72 -12.16
N ASP A 7 -5.70 1.14 -13.21
CA ASP A 7 -5.15 1.16 -14.58
C ASP A 7 -3.97 2.15 -14.70
N THR A 8 -3.85 3.09 -13.75
CA THR A 8 -2.77 4.09 -13.66
C THR A 8 -1.79 3.84 -12.53
N TRP A 9 -2.00 2.78 -11.74
CA TRP A 9 -1.15 2.43 -10.59
C TRP A 9 -0.05 1.47 -11.00
N GLU A 10 1.01 1.41 -10.18
CA GLU A 10 2.15 0.57 -10.46
C GLU A 10 1.98 -0.79 -9.79
N LYS A 11 1.95 -1.87 -10.59
CA LYS A 11 1.91 -3.23 -10.05
C LYS A 11 3.17 -3.51 -9.24
N THR A 12 3.02 -4.11 -8.06
CA THR A 12 4.12 -4.34 -7.11
C THR A 12 4.10 -5.77 -6.55
N SER A 13 5.02 -6.09 -5.63
CA SER A 13 5.08 -7.37 -4.92
C SER A 13 5.24 -7.17 -3.42
N ILE A 14 4.94 -8.22 -2.65
CA ILE A 14 5.10 -8.24 -1.20
C ILE A 14 6.55 -7.89 -0.82
N GLU A 15 7.52 -8.56 -1.44
CA GLU A 15 8.94 -8.40 -1.11
C GLU A 15 9.45 -7.00 -1.42
N LEU A 16 8.98 -6.40 -2.53
CA LEU A 16 9.36 -5.04 -2.91
C LEU A 16 8.83 -4.02 -1.89
N GLU A 17 7.55 -4.12 -1.55
CA GLU A 17 6.91 -3.19 -0.62
C GLU A 17 7.43 -3.34 0.81
N GLU A 18 7.66 -4.58 1.28
CA GLU A 18 8.25 -4.82 2.60
C GLU A 18 9.65 -4.24 2.71
N LYS A 19 10.46 -4.39 1.66
CA LYS A 19 11.81 -3.80 1.59
C LYS A 19 11.75 -2.27 1.56
N LYS A 20 10.84 -1.69 0.78
CA LYS A 20 10.67 -0.22 0.65
C LYS A 20 10.23 0.40 1.97
N HIS A 21 9.35 -0.26 2.70
CA HIS A 21 8.73 0.26 3.92
C HIS A 21 9.35 -0.33 5.20
N MET A 22 10.56 -0.86 5.13
CA MET A 22 11.23 -1.41 6.30
C MET A 22 11.57 -0.29 7.30
N VAL A 23 11.06 -0.41 8.53
CA VAL A 23 11.30 0.57 9.60
C VAL A 23 12.06 -0.10 10.74
N THR A 24 13.18 0.50 11.14
CA THR A 24 13.86 0.20 12.41
C THR A 24 13.43 1.22 13.45
N ASN A 25 13.06 0.75 14.64
CA ASN A 25 12.73 1.64 15.75
C ASN A 25 13.33 1.10 17.03
N GLU A 26 14.41 1.73 17.50
CA GLU A 26 15.13 1.36 18.72
C GLU A 26 14.22 1.28 19.97
N ARG A 27 13.07 1.97 19.97
CA ARG A 27 12.11 1.94 21.08
C ARG A 27 11.15 0.74 21.05
N LEU A 28 11.05 0.03 19.92
CA LEU A 28 10.17 -1.12 19.72
C LEU A 28 10.94 -2.45 19.62
N GLY A 29 12.27 -2.40 19.53
CA GLY A 29 13.16 -3.56 19.41
C GLY A 29 14.15 -3.39 18.24
N ASN A 30 15.16 -4.25 18.18
CA ASN A 30 16.17 -4.20 17.11
C ASN A 30 15.70 -4.89 15.80
N GLU A 31 14.49 -5.46 15.79
CA GLU A 31 13.95 -6.11 14.60
C GLU A 31 13.28 -5.08 13.70
N ALA A 32 13.68 -5.08 12.44
CA ALA A 32 13.08 -4.23 11.42
C ALA A 32 11.71 -4.81 11.02
N ILE A 33 10.67 -3.98 11.03
CA ILE A 33 9.31 -4.40 10.73
C ILE A 33 8.79 -3.61 9.52
N PRO A 34 8.31 -4.28 8.45
CA PRO A 34 7.67 -3.60 7.33
C PRO A 34 6.52 -2.71 7.79
N PHE A 35 6.47 -1.48 7.29
CA PHE A 35 5.47 -0.48 7.62
C PHE A 35 5.42 -0.03 9.09
N GLY A 36 6.35 -0.47 9.93
CA GLY A 36 6.47 -0.04 11.32
C GLY A 36 5.17 -0.11 12.11
N SER A 37 4.67 1.03 12.58
CA SER A 37 3.47 1.11 13.44
C SER A 37 2.18 0.64 12.76
N ILE A 38 2.10 0.65 11.43
CA ILE A 38 0.94 0.17 10.67
C ILE A 38 1.14 -1.25 10.13
N ASN A 39 2.18 -1.97 10.54
CA ASN A 39 2.44 -3.36 10.12
C ASN A 39 1.22 -4.27 10.30
N TYR A 40 0.43 -4.08 11.36
CA TYR A 40 -0.79 -4.87 11.58
C TYR A 40 -1.82 -4.71 10.44
N GLN A 41 -1.88 -3.55 9.77
CA GLN A 41 -2.72 -3.34 8.60
C GLN A 41 -2.16 -4.07 7.38
N TRP A 42 -0.84 -4.05 7.20
CA TRP A 42 -0.16 -4.81 6.15
C TRP A 42 -0.42 -6.31 6.29
N VAL A 43 -0.20 -6.87 7.49
CA VAL A 43 -0.47 -8.29 7.79
C VAL A 43 -1.95 -8.63 7.54
N LYS A 44 -2.87 -7.75 7.93
CA LYS A 44 -4.30 -7.93 7.65
C LYS A 44 -4.60 -7.93 6.15
N LEU A 45 -4.00 -7.02 5.37
CA LEU A 45 -4.14 -6.97 3.92
C LEU A 45 -3.63 -8.27 3.29
N LEU A 46 -2.43 -8.73 3.66
CA LEU A 46 -1.86 -9.99 3.16
C LEU A 46 -2.68 -11.22 3.55
N SER A 47 -3.29 -11.23 4.74
CA SER A 47 -4.14 -12.36 5.17
C SER A 47 -5.38 -12.58 4.29
N GLN A 48 -5.75 -11.59 3.48
CA GLN A 48 -6.88 -11.65 2.56
C GLN A 48 -6.47 -12.10 1.15
N MET A 49 -5.17 -12.20 0.85
CA MET A 49 -4.67 -12.54 -0.48
C MET A 49 -5.09 -13.94 -0.92
N GLN A 50 -5.38 -14.05 -2.22
CA GLN A 50 -5.63 -15.28 -2.96
C GLN A 50 -4.66 -15.35 -4.16
N ASP A 51 -4.53 -16.53 -4.77
CA ASP A 51 -3.53 -16.79 -5.82
C ASP A 51 -3.66 -15.87 -7.06
N ASP A 52 -4.87 -15.41 -7.38
CA ASP A 52 -5.17 -14.54 -8.53
C ASP A 52 -5.21 -13.04 -8.17
N ASP A 53 -4.83 -12.68 -6.95
CA ASP A 53 -4.83 -11.28 -6.53
C ASP A 53 -3.57 -10.55 -6.99
N GLU A 54 -3.72 -9.25 -7.21
CA GLU A 54 -2.66 -8.35 -7.60
C GLU A 54 -2.46 -7.25 -6.56
N LEU A 55 -1.20 -6.89 -6.30
CA LEU A 55 -0.86 -5.74 -5.49
C LEU A 55 -0.47 -4.56 -6.38
N PHE A 56 -0.95 -3.37 -6.02
CA PHE A 56 -0.61 -2.13 -6.68
C PHE A 56 -0.17 -1.10 -5.66
N SER A 57 0.93 -0.40 -5.94
CA SER A 57 1.29 0.83 -5.24
C SER A 57 0.60 2.02 -5.92
N PHE A 58 0.10 2.96 -5.13
CA PHE A 58 -0.63 4.11 -5.65
C PHE A 58 -0.25 5.39 -4.94
N ARG A 59 -0.39 6.50 -5.68
CA ARG A 59 -0.30 7.86 -5.16
C ARG A 59 -1.31 8.74 -5.87
N SER A 60 -2.06 9.55 -5.12
CA SER A 60 -2.98 10.53 -5.70
C SER A 60 -2.24 11.58 -6.52
N ASP A 61 -2.95 12.26 -7.43
CA ASP A 61 -2.36 13.27 -8.31
C ASP A 61 -1.77 14.48 -7.55
N ASP A 62 -0.84 15.19 -8.17
CA ASP A 62 -0.14 16.33 -7.55
C ASP A 62 -1.08 17.47 -7.14
N ARG A 63 -2.26 17.57 -7.78
CA ARG A 63 -3.28 18.57 -7.42
C ARG A 63 -3.91 18.26 -6.07
N SER A 64 -4.15 16.99 -5.77
CA SER A 64 -4.68 16.52 -4.49
C SER A 64 -3.64 16.77 -3.38
N TRP A 65 -2.36 16.48 -3.66
CA TRP A 65 -1.26 16.79 -2.73
C TRP A 65 -1.15 18.29 -2.45
N ALA A 66 -1.19 19.14 -3.47
CA ALA A 66 -1.13 20.59 -3.32
C ALA A 66 -2.30 21.19 -2.51
N ARG A 67 -3.38 20.42 -2.29
CA ARG A 67 -4.59 20.83 -1.56
C ARG A 67 -4.75 20.15 -0.21
N LEU A 68 -3.71 19.49 0.32
CA LEU A 68 -3.76 18.75 1.59
C LEU A 68 -4.85 17.66 1.59
N ALA A 69 -4.98 16.99 0.46
CA ALA A 69 -5.90 15.88 0.24
C ALA A 69 -5.19 14.70 -0.46
N GLY A 70 -3.86 14.65 -0.34
CA GLY A 70 -3.04 13.65 -1.02
C GLY A 70 -2.93 12.36 -0.21
N THR A 71 -2.94 11.21 -0.89
CA THR A 71 -2.71 9.90 -0.27
C THR A 71 -1.73 9.06 -1.10
N GLU A 72 -0.96 8.23 -0.41
CA GLU A 72 -0.13 7.16 -0.97
C GLU A 72 -0.42 5.86 -0.22
N GLY A 73 -0.36 4.73 -0.91
CA GLY A 73 -0.68 3.45 -0.31
C GLY A 73 -0.42 2.24 -1.19
N ILE A 74 -0.86 1.09 -0.68
CA ILE A 74 -0.84 -0.20 -1.37
C ILE A 74 -2.27 -0.76 -1.36
N ALA A 75 -2.73 -1.21 -2.53
CA ALA A 75 -4.04 -1.79 -2.71
C ALA A 75 -3.94 -3.26 -3.15
N LEU A 76 -4.81 -4.09 -2.58
CA LEU A 76 -5.07 -5.46 -3.00
C LEU A 76 -6.23 -5.45 -4.00
N VAL A 77 -6.01 -5.97 -5.20
CA VAL A 77 -6.99 -6.00 -6.28
C VAL A 77 -7.28 -7.43 -6.70
N ARG A 78 -8.55 -7.80 -6.73
CA ARG A 78 -9.04 -9.12 -7.18
C ARG A 78 -10.01 -8.95 -8.32
N ASN A 79 -9.73 -9.58 -9.46
CA ASN A 79 -10.61 -9.51 -10.64
C ASN A 79 -11.01 -8.06 -11.01
N GLY A 80 -10.09 -7.11 -10.82
CA GLY A 80 -10.34 -5.70 -11.08
C GLY A 80 -11.27 -4.98 -10.10
N VAL A 81 -11.34 -5.47 -8.87
CA VAL A 81 -12.02 -4.83 -7.74
C VAL A 81 -11.03 -4.66 -6.60
N ILE A 82 -10.98 -3.47 -6.01
CA ILE A 82 -10.16 -3.22 -4.81
C ILE A 82 -10.80 -3.98 -3.64
N VAL A 83 -10.04 -4.90 -3.04
CA VAL A 83 -10.47 -5.73 -1.91
C VAL A 83 -10.20 -5.00 -0.59
N ASP A 84 -8.99 -4.46 -0.45
CA ASP A 84 -8.55 -3.70 0.72
C ASP A 84 -7.38 -2.78 0.33
N GLU A 85 -7.08 -1.79 1.15
CA GLU A 85 -5.95 -0.89 0.96
C GLU A 85 -5.35 -0.44 2.29
N ILE A 86 -4.06 -0.13 2.28
CA ILE A 86 -3.39 0.56 3.37
C ILE A 86 -2.85 1.90 2.91
N ILE A 87 -2.98 2.91 3.76
CA ILE A 87 -2.44 4.24 3.51
C ILE A 87 -1.10 4.38 4.23
N THR A 88 -0.04 4.66 3.47
CA THR A 88 1.32 4.82 3.98
C THR A 88 1.67 6.27 4.22
N LEU A 89 1.04 7.19 3.49
CA LEU A 89 1.26 8.62 3.64
C LEU A 89 -0.01 9.40 3.32
N MET A 90 -0.24 10.45 4.10
CA MET A 90 -1.29 11.45 3.90
C MET A 90 -0.65 12.84 3.99
N ASN A 91 -1.15 13.79 3.19
CA ASN A 91 -0.70 15.19 3.20
C ASN A 91 -1.83 16.14 3.59
#